data_AF-A0A7J6LZF9-F1
#
_entry.id   AF-A0A7J6LZF9-F1
#
_cell.length_a   1.000
_cell.length_b   1.000
_cell.length_c   1.000
_cell.angle_alpha   90.00
_cell.angle_beta   90.00
_cell.angle_gamma   90.00
#
_symmetry.space_group_name_H-M   'P 1'
#
loop_
_entity.id
_entity.type
_entity.pdbx_description
1 polymer ?
#
loop_
_entity_poly.entity_id
_entity_poly.type
_entity_poly.pdbx_seq_one_letter_code
_entity_poly.pdbx_strand_id
1 'polypeptide(L)'
;MEMFRIGGFPPDTNYLFLGDYVDRGYFSVEVISLLLAYKVRYPDRITILRGNHESRQITQVYGFYDECLRKYNTANVWKMLTDLFDYLPLTALVENSIFSMHGGLSPSIDTLDDVRQIDRVQEIPHEGVSTFAYDILGPMCDLLWSDPDDRGGWGISPRGAGFTFGQDISAQFNHHNGLKLIARAHQLIMEGYNWSHEKNVVTIFSAPNYCYRCGNQAAVMELDENMKYTFLQFDPAPRRGDPTTVDAPLSKREQKEIEREIGKLQENNELQVAIFDEQTNLRKNLEWRLEAMRQLMNNMEAELERIAEDYSQLEGNHLNELSKVRDMQRKNEAEREGIIKVR
;
A
#
# COMPACT_ATOMS: atom_id res chain seq x y z
N MET A 1 -5.99 17.95 16.79
CA MET A 1 -6.37 19.23 17.44
C MET A 1 -5.17 20.12 17.69
N GLU A 2 -4.12 19.64 18.36
CA GLU A 2 -2.94 20.47 18.68
C GLU A 2 -2.27 21.07 17.43
N MET A 3 -2.10 20.27 16.38
CA MET A 3 -1.66 20.72 15.06
C MET A 3 -2.39 21.97 14.53
N PHE A 4 -3.70 22.10 14.74
CA PHE A 4 -4.47 23.28 14.33
C PHE A 4 -4.32 24.47 15.29
N ARG A 5 -4.01 24.22 16.57
CA ARG A 5 -3.67 25.32 17.50
C ARG A 5 -2.33 25.95 17.17
N ILE A 6 -1.41 25.13 16.66
CA ILE A 6 -0.05 25.54 16.34
C ILE A 6 0.05 26.13 14.94
N GLY A 7 -0.51 25.47 13.92
CA GLY A 7 -0.50 25.96 12.54
C GLY A 7 -1.62 26.95 12.19
N GLY A 8 -2.56 27.18 13.11
CA GLY A 8 -3.73 28.03 12.87
C GLY A 8 -4.96 27.26 12.38
N PHE A 9 -6.15 27.81 12.61
CA PHE A 9 -7.40 27.15 12.24
C PHE A 9 -7.85 27.56 10.83
N PRO A 10 -8.45 26.65 10.06
CA PRO A 10 -9.18 27.01 8.85
C PRO A 10 -10.37 27.93 9.17
N PRO A 11 -10.67 28.95 8.36
CA PRO A 11 -10.18 29.15 6.99
C PRO A 11 -8.92 30.03 6.87
N ASP A 12 -8.36 30.50 7.98
CA ASP A 12 -7.26 31.48 7.96
C ASP A 12 -5.92 30.84 7.52
N THR A 13 -5.78 29.53 7.68
CA THR A 13 -4.63 28.73 7.24
C THR A 13 -5.02 27.72 6.15
N ASN A 14 -4.20 27.62 5.10
CA ASN A 14 -4.27 26.55 4.09
C ASN A 14 -3.53 25.30 4.58
N TYR A 15 -4.10 24.12 4.37
CA TYR A 15 -3.48 22.84 4.73
C TYR A 15 -3.41 21.87 3.56
N LEU A 16 -2.26 21.22 3.45
CA LEU A 16 -2.03 20.03 2.65
C LEU A 16 -1.67 18.87 3.59
N PHE A 17 -2.51 17.86 3.62
CA PHE A 17 -2.28 16.63 4.38
C PHE A 17 -1.76 15.53 3.45
N LEU A 18 -0.72 14.81 3.89
CA LEU A 18 0.01 13.86 3.03
C LEU A 18 -0.45 12.40 3.13
N GLY A 19 -1.40 12.05 4.00
CA GLY A 19 -1.90 10.68 4.16
C GLY A 19 -1.81 10.14 5.60
N ASP A 20 -2.18 8.88 5.79
CA ASP A 20 -2.15 8.10 7.04
C ASP A 20 -2.96 8.74 8.17
N TYR A 21 -4.26 8.89 7.94
CA TYR A 21 -5.24 9.41 8.90
C TYR A 21 -5.76 8.34 9.85
N VAL A 22 -5.65 7.07 9.44
CA VAL A 22 -6.25 5.92 10.10
C VAL A 22 -5.20 4.91 10.58
N ASP A 23 -5.68 3.92 11.33
CA ASP A 23 -4.90 2.89 12.02
C ASP A 23 -3.97 3.40 13.13
N ARG A 24 -3.45 2.44 13.93
CA ARG A 24 -2.41 2.60 14.97
C ARG A 24 -2.80 3.44 16.19
N GLY A 25 -3.63 4.46 16.01
CA GLY A 25 -4.28 5.24 17.06
C GLY A 25 -5.69 4.72 17.39
N TYR A 26 -6.26 5.21 18.50
CA TYR A 26 -7.62 4.82 18.93
C TYR A 26 -8.75 5.73 18.41
N PHE A 27 -8.39 6.77 17.66
CA PHE A 27 -9.27 7.88 17.29
C PHE A 27 -9.27 8.15 15.78
N SER A 28 -9.03 7.13 14.96
CA SER A 28 -8.92 7.27 13.51
C SER A 28 -10.23 7.75 12.89
N VAL A 29 -11.38 7.25 13.36
CA VAL A 29 -12.71 7.70 12.92
C VAL A 29 -12.90 9.20 13.17
N GLU A 30 -12.53 9.69 14.35
CA GLU A 30 -12.67 11.11 14.71
C GLU A 30 -11.71 11.98 13.89
N VAL A 31 -10.48 11.51 13.64
CA VAL A 31 -9.50 12.21 12.80
C VAL A 31 -10.02 12.36 11.38
N ILE A 32 -10.38 11.27 10.72
CA ILE A 32 -10.84 11.34 9.32
C ILE A 32 -12.16 12.10 9.20
N SER A 33 -13.09 11.93 10.14
CA SER A 33 -14.36 12.67 10.13
C SER A 33 -14.15 14.18 10.26
N LEU A 34 -13.23 14.62 11.12
CA LEU A 34 -12.90 16.03 11.29
C LEU A 34 -12.27 16.61 10.02
N LEU A 35 -11.32 15.89 9.41
CA LEU A 35 -10.66 16.33 8.18
C LEU A 35 -11.66 16.43 7.02
N LEU A 36 -12.55 15.45 6.86
CA LEU A 36 -13.61 15.48 5.85
C LEU A 36 -14.61 16.62 6.10
N ALA A 37 -14.99 16.87 7.35
CA ALA A 37 -15.85 18.02 7.69
C ALA A 37 -15.17 19.35 7.32
N TYR A 38 -13.87 19.48 7.59
CA TYR A 38 -13.10 20.65 7.16
C TYR A 38 -12.98 20.75 5.64
N LYS A 39 -12.77 19.64 4.93
CA LYS A 39 -12.74 19.62 3.46
C LYS A 39 -14.06 20.06 2.85
N VAL A 40 -15.18 19.61 3.39
CA VAL A 40 -16.52 20.01 2.92
C VAL A 40 -16.77 21.48 3.23
N ARG A 41 -16.38 21.96 4.42
CA ARG A 41 -16.61 23.35 4.84
C ARG A 41 -15.70 24.35 4.13
N TYR A 42 -14.45 23.97 3.88
CA TYR A 42 -13.40 24.82 3.30
C TYR A 42 -12.68 24.10 2.16
N PRO A 43 -13.37 23.83 1.04
CA PRO A 43 -12.86 23.00 -0.05
C PRO A 43 -11.56 23.53 -0.67
N ASP A 44 -11.38 24.85 -0.71
CA ASP A 44 -10.19 25.50 -1.28
C ASP A 44 -9.04 25.69 -0.28
N ARG A 45 -9.28 25.41 1.01
CA ARG A 45 -8.30 25.58 2.09
C ARG A 45 -7.71 24.26 2.58
N ILE A 46 -8.39 23.16 2.34
CA ILE A 46 -8.04 21.84 2.87
C ILE A 46 -7.82 20.89 1.71
N THR A 47 -6.61 20.39 1.56
CA THR A 47 -6.25 19.33 0.60
C THR A 47 -5.80 18.11 1.37
N ILE A 48 -6.35 16.95 1.01
CA ILE A 48 -6.15 15.67 1.70
C ILE A 48 -5.65 14.67 0.66
N LEU A 49 -4.40 14.25 0.77
CA LEU A 49 -3.84 13.20 -0.08
C LEU A 49 -4.10 11.81 0.51
N ARG A 50 -4.00 10.78 -0.32
CA ARG A 50 -4.07 9.38 0.08
C ARG A 50 -2.73 8.95 0.67
N GLY A 51 -2.75 8.29 1.82
CA GLY A 51 -1.63 7.52 2.35
C GLY A 51 -1.76 6.03 2.08
N ASN A 52 -0.77 5.24 2.50
CA ASN A 52 -0.82 3.79 2.32
C ASN A 52 -1.83 3.12 3.26
N HIS A 53 -2.12 3.74 4.41
CA HIS A 53 -3.15 3.28 5.33
C HIS A 53 -4.58 3.55 4.85
N GLU A 54 -4.79 4.41 3.86
CA GLU A 54 -6.11 4.63 3.22
C GLU A 54 -6.43 3.54 2.19
N SER A 55 -6.38 2.27 2.63
CA SER A 55 -6.65 1.06 1.84
C SER A 55 -7.41 0.01 2.65
N ARG A 56 -8.22 -0.79 1.97
CA ARG A 56 -9.05 -1.83 2.61
C ARG A 56 -8.18 -2.88 3.29
N GLN A 57 -7.07 -3.26 2.66
CA GLN A 57 -6.19 -4.31 3.18
C GLN A 57 -5.45 -3.87 4.45
N ILE A 58 -4.86 -2.67 4.45
CA ILE A 58 -4.09 -2.17 5.60
C ILE A 58 -5.02 -1.90 6.78
N THR A 59 -6.18 -1.28 6.54
CA THR A 59 -7.14 -0.96 7.62
C THR A 59 -7.76 -2.18 8.30
N GLN A 60 -7.77 -3.34 7.65
CA GLN A 60 -8.18 -4.61 8.26
C GLN A 60 -7.12 -5.19 9.21
N VAL A 61 -5.85 -4.84 9.02
CA VAL A 61 -4.73 -5.39 9.78
C VAL A 61 -4.35 -4.50 10.96
N TYR A 62 -4.46 -3.18 10.80
CA TYR A 62 -3.84 -2.22 11.72
C TYR A 62 -4.81 -1.45 12.63
N GLY A 63 -6.07 -1.86 12.65
CA GLY A 63 -7.03 -1.56 13.71
C GLY A 63 -8.19 -0.65 13.32
N PHE A 64 -8.19 -0.01 12.15
CA PHE A 64 -9.28 0.89 11.76
C PHE A 64 -10.61 0.16 11.51
N TYR A 65 -10.55 -1.03 10.90
CA TYR A 65 -11.73 -1.89 10.75
C TYR A 65 -12.37 -2.21 12.10
N ASP A 66 -11.56 -2.67 13.05
CA ASP A 66 -12.00 -3.02 14.41
C ASP A 66 -12.49 -1.78 15.17
N GLU A 67 -11.87 -0.62 14.97
CA GLU A 67 -12.34 0.65 15.54
C GLU A 67 -13.76 0.98 15.07
N CYS A 68 -14.01 0.90 13.76
CA CYS A 68 -15.33 1.16 13.17
C CYS A 68 -16.37 0.17 13.71
N LEU A 69 -16.04 -1.12 13.72
CA LEU A 69 -16.93 -2.17 14.22
C LEU A 69 -17.26 -1.96 15.70
N ARG A 70 -16.26 -1.66 16.53
CA ARG A 70 -16.43 -1.43 17.97
C ARG A 70 -17.24 -0.17 18.27
N LYS A 71 -17.02 0.94 17.55
CA LYS A 71 -17.69 2.22 17.82
C LYS A 71 -19.12 2.28 17.29
N TYR A 72 -19.39 1.63 16.16
CA TYR A 72 -20.69 1.72 15.48
C TYR A 72 -21.48 0.42 15.44
N ASN A 73 -20.91 -0.68 15.96
CA ASN A 73 -21.51 -2.01 15.92
C ASN A 73 -21.83 -2.50 14.49
N THR A 74 -21.12 -1.97 13.50
CA THR A 74 -21.25 -2.31 12.08
C THR A 74 -19.98 -1.95 11.30
N ALA A 75 -19.67 -2.71 10.26
CA ALA A 75 -18.59 -2.41 9.32
C ALA A 75 -19.00 -1.38 8.24
N ASN A 76 -20.24 -0.88 8.24
CA ASN A 76 -20.72 0.06 7.22
C ASN A 76 -19.91 1.35 7.18
N VAL A 77 -19.52 1.88 8.35
CA VAL A 77 -18.69 3.10 8.43
C VAL A 77 -17.32 2.87 7.80
N TRP A 78 -16.69 1.72 8.09
CA TRP A 78 -15.44 1.34 7.45
C TRP A 78 -15.59 1.26 5.94
N LYS A 79 -16.62 0.55 5.44
CA LYS A 79 -16.89 0.42 4.01
C LYS A 79 -17.04 1.78 3.32
N MET A 80 -17.86 2.67 3.89
CA MET A 80 -18.08 4.02 3.35
C MET A 80 -16.79 4.84 3.30
N LEU A 81 -15.96 4.75 4.34
CA LEU A 81 -14.69 5.49 4.40
C LEU A 81 -13.65 4.90 3.43
N THR A 82 -13.57 3.58 3.29
CA THR A 82 -12.68 2.96 2.30
C THR A 82 -13.13 3.22 0.86
N ASP A 83 -14.43 3.28 0.59
CA ASP A 83 -14.95 3.68 -0.73
C ASP A 83 -14.62 5.15 -1.03
N LEU A 84 -14.59 6.01 -0.01
CA LEU A 84 -14.14 7.41 -0.15
C LEU A 84 -12.63 7.51 -0.41
N PHE A 85 -11.82 6.66 0.21
CA PHE A 85 -10.37 6.69 0.07
C PHE A 85 -9.89 6.54 -1.38
N ASP A 86 -10.64 5.82 -2.21
CA ASP A 86 -10.36 5.67 -3.65
C ASP A 86 -10.39 7.01 -4.41
N TYR A 87 -11.08 8.02 -3.90
CA TYR A 87 -11.19 9.34 -4.52
C TYR A 87 -10.10 10.33 -4.07
N LEU A 88 -9.31 9.97 -3.05
CA LEU A 88 -8.26 10.85 -2.54
C LEU A 88 -7.14 11.01 -3.60
N PRO A 89 -6.68 12.25 -3.87
CA PRO A 89 -5.53 12.49 -4.73
C PRO A 89 -4.26 11.81 -4.20
N LEU A 90 -3.38 11.37 -5.09
CA LEU A 90 -2.12 10.73 -4.73
C LEU A 90 -1.01 11.74 -4.40
N THR A 91 -1.00 12.86 -5.12
CA THR A 91 0.07 13.87 -5.05
C THR A 91 -0.49 15.29 -5.12
N ALA A 92 0.33 16.26 -4.73
CA ALA A 92 0.06 17.68 -4.90
C ALA A 92 1.32 18.39 -5.43
N LEU A 93 1.10 19.47 -6.19
CA LEU A 93 2.16 20.37 -6.62
C LEU A 93 1.89 21.76 -6.03
N VAL A 94 2.73 22.18 -5.08
CA VAL A 94 2.60 23.47 -4.40
C VAL A 94 3.45 24.51 -5.13
N GLU A 95 2.81 25.59 -5.58
CA GLU A 95 3.45 26.73 -6.27
C GLU A 95 4.39 26.33 -7.42
N ASN A 96 4.02 25.27 -8.15
CA ASN A 96 4.82 24.67 -9.24
C ASN A 96 6.26 24.31 -8.87
N SER A 97 6.54 24.11 -7.58
CA SER A 97 7.92 24.04 -7.09
C SER A 97 8.16 22.94 -6.07
N ILE A 98 7.15 22.58 -5.27
CA ILE A 98 7.25 21.50 -4.28
C ILE A 98 6.31 20.38 -4.69
N PHE A 99 6.87 19.23 -4.99
CA PHE A 99 6.08 18.03 -5.30
C PHE A 99 5.86 17.23 -4.03
N SER A 100 4.60 16.96 -3.71
CA SER A 100 4.21 16.36 -2.43
C SER A 100 3.43 15.07 -2.62
N MET A 101 3.77 14.07 -1.81
CA MET A 101 3.12 12.75 -1.79
C MET A 101 3.27 12.10 -0.42
N HIS A 102 2.66 10.93 -0.22
CA HIS A 102 2.83 10.17 1.01
C HIS A 102 4.17 9.42 1.05
N GLY A 103 4.32 8.53 0.08
CA GLY A 103 5.44 7.62 -0.13
C GLY A 103 6.64 8.33 -0.74
N GLY A 104 7.05 7.87 -1.92
CA GLY A 104 8.22 8.40 -2.60
C GLY A 104 8.13 8.17 -4.10
N LEU A 105 9.25 8.32 -4.80
CA LEU A 105 9.28 8.22 -6.26
C LEU A 105 9.04 6.77 -6.73
N SER A 106 8.68 6.64 -8.01
CA SER A 106 8.50 5.37 -8.72
C SER A 106 9.49 5.26 -9.88
N PRO A 107 10.07 4.08 -10.15
CA PRO A 107 10.90 3.86 -11.35
C PRO A 107 10.13 4.00 -12.67
N SER A 108 8.79 4.01 -12.61
CA SER A 108 7.90 4.15 -13.76
C SER A 108 7.37 5.58 -13.94
N ILE A 109 7.84 6.55 -13.15
CA ILE A 109 7.41 7.95 -13.19
C ILE A 109 8.63 8.85 -13.37
N ASP A 110 8.80 9.39 -14.57
CA ASP A 110 9.87 10.35 -14.88
C ASP A 110 9.36 11.79 -14.80
N THR A 111 8.08 12.00 -15.09
CA THR A 111 7.47 13.33 -15.21
C THR A 111 6.22 13.51 -14.35
N LEU A 112 5.86 14.76 -14.06
CA LEU A 112 4.58 15.09 -13.45
C LEU A 112 3.38 14.71 -14.34
N ASP A 113 3.56 14.55 -15.65
CA ASP A 113 2.48 14.10 -16.56
C ASP A 113 2.21 12.60 -16.43
N ASP A 114 3.23 11.80 -16.12
CA ASP A 114 3.05 10.36 -15.87
C ASP A 114 2.15 10.14 -14.64
N VAL A 115 2.33 10.95 -13.59
CA VAL A 115 1.48 10.93 -12.39
C VAL A 115 0.02 11.22 -12.73
N ARG A 116 -0.26 12.13 -13.67
CA ARG A 116 -1.62 12.51 -14.07
C ARG A 116 -2.34 11.41 -14.84
N GLN A 117 -1.60 10.45 -15.41
CA GLN A 117 -2.15 9.33 -16.18
C GLN A 117 -2.57 8.16 -15.30
N ILE A 118 -2.21 8.15 -14.01
CA ILE A 118 -2.58 7.09 -13.08
C ILE A 118 -4.09 7.08 -12.84
N ASP A 119 -4.73 5.96 -13.13
CA ASP A 119 -6.11 5.72 -12.69
C ASP A 119 -6.11 5.47 -11.18
N ARG A 120 -6.41 6.50 -10.40
CA ARG A 120 -6.36 6.41 -8.92
C ARG A 120 -7.64 5.88 -8.27
N VAL A 121 -8.78 5.83 -8.98
CA VAL A 121 -10.10 5.47 -8.39
C VAL A 121 -10.24 3.96 -8.26
N GLN A 122 -9.38 3.38 -7.43
CA GLN A 122 -9.33 1.95 -7.18
C GLN A 122 -8.60 1.66 -5.87
N GLU A 123 -8.68 0.42 -5.41
CA GLU A 123 -7.90 -0.07 -4.28
C GLU A 123 -6.40 -0.07 -4.62
N ILE A 124 -5.54 0.14 -3.61
CA ILE A 124 -4.10 0.08 -3.78
C ILE A 124 -3.69 -1.37 -4.12
N PRO A 125 -2.96 -1.61 -5.22
CA PRO A 125 -2.48 -2.94 -5.58
C PRO A 125 -1.46 -3.48 -4.55
N HIS A 126 -1.62 -4.73 -4.10
CA HIS A 126 -0.92 -5.25 -2.92
C HIS A 126 0.43 -5.92 -3.17
N GLU A 127 0.82 -6.27 -4.41
CA GLU A 127 2.16 -6.79 -4.75
C GLU A 127 2.23 -7.10 -6.26
N GLY A 128 3.44 -7.14 -6.82
CA GLY A 128 3.74 -7.36 -8.23
C GLY A 128 3.35 -8.73 -8.80
N VAL A 129 2.04 -8.99 -8.94
CA VAL A 129 1.54 -10.19 -9.62
C VAL A 129 1.21 -9.88 -11.08
N SER A 130 2.07 -10.44 -11.93
CA SER A 130 2.10 -10.44 -13.40
C SER A 130 2.73 -9.22 -14.06
N THR A 131 3.77 -9.52 -14.85
CA THR A 131 4.64 -8.62 -15.61
C THR A 131 3.92 -7.70 -16.61
N PHE A 132 2.60 -7.83 -16.77
CA PHE A 132 1.78 -6.97 -17.63
C PHE A 132 0.95 -5.93 -16.87
N ALA A 133 0.62 -6.17 -15.59
CA ALA A 133 -0.22 -5.27 -14.81
C ALA A 133 0.59 -4.22 -14.01
N TYR A 134 1.88 -4.47 -13.82
CA TYR A 134 2.74 -3.56 -13.05
C TYR A 134 2.89 -2.19 -13.73
N ASP A 135 3.05 -2.14 -15.06
CA ASP A 135 3.19 -0.88 -15.80
C ASP A 135 1.95 0.04 -15.66
N ILE A 136 0.79 -0.52 -15.32
CA ILE A 136 -0.48 0.21 -15.21
C ILE A 136 -0.78 0.60 -13.76
N LEU A 137 -0.47 -0.27 -12.79
CA LEU A 137 -0.96 -0.15 -11.41
C LEU A 137 0.15 -0.01 -10.36
N GLY A 138 1.39 -0.41 -10.69
CA GLY A 138 2.58 -0.29 -9.85
C GLY A 138 2.91 1.14 -9.39
N PRO A 139 2.84 2.16 -10.27
CA PRO A 139 3.24 3.52 -9.91
C PRO A 139 2.42 4.12 -8.76
N MET A 140 1.13 3.75 -8.66
CA MET A 140 0.28 4.17 -7.54
C MET A 140 0.75 3.59 -6.21
N CYS A 141 1.16 2.32 -6.19
CA CYS A 141 1.69 1.68 -4.99
C CYS A 141 3.02 2.34 -4.58
N ASP A 142 3.92 2.57 -5.54
CA ASP A 142 5.22 3.20 -5.29
C ASP A 142 5.08 4.61 -4.68
N LEU A 143 4.18 5.45 -5.22
CA LEU A 143 3.90 6.80 -4.69
C LEU A 143 3.44 6.80 -3.23
N LEU A 144 2.91 5.68 -2.73
CA LEU A 144 2.39 5.53 -1.37
C LEU A 144 3.35 4.77 -0.45
N TRP A 145 4.27 3.97 -0.98
CA TRP A 145 5.11 3.06 -0.20
C TRP A 145 6.63 3.27 -0.32
N SER A 146 7.10 3.98 -1.36
CA SER A 146 8.54 4.17 -1.58
C SER A 146 9.20 5.05 -0.51
N ASP A 147 10.50 4.83 -0.30
CA ASP A 147 11.32 5.50 0.72
C ASP A 147 12.66 6.02 0.17
N PRO A 148 13.16 7.18 0.64
CA PRO A 148 14.53 7.60 0.35
C PRO A 148 15.55 6.67 1.04
N ASP A 149 16.70 6.46 0.41
CA ASP A 149 17.82 5.64 0.91
C ASP A 149 19.16 6.31 0.56
N ASP A 150 20.16 6.14 1.42
CA ASP A 150 21.48 6.75 1.20
C ASP A 150 22.25 6.11 0.03
N ARG A 151 21.84 4.91 -0.40
CA ARG A 151 22.41 4.22 -1.55
C ARG A 151 21.88 4.84 -2.84
N GLY A 152 22.77 5.08 -3.79
CA GLY A 152 22.41 5.58 -5.13
C GLY A 152 21.56 4.58 -5.93
N GLY A 153 20.73 5.12 -6.81
CA GLY A 153 19.84 4.38 -7.70
C GLY A 153 18.55 3.88 -7.02
N TRP A 154 17.90 2.91 -7.65
CA TRP A 154 16.73 2.24 -7.11
C TRP A 154 17.12 0.99 -6.34
N GLY A 155 16.39 0.70 -5.25
CA GLY A 155 16.53 -0.53 -4.48
C GLY A 155 15.18 -1.17 -4.15
N ILE A 156 15.22 -2.45 -3.78
CA ILE A 156 14.03 -3.17 -3.34
C ILE A 156 13.63 -2.65 -1.96
N SER A 157 12.36 -2.27 -1.81
CA SER A 157 11.83 -1.80 -0.54
C SER A 157 11.75 -2.94 0.49
N PRO A 158 12.25 -2.73 1.72
CA PRO A 158 12.10 -3.71 2.80
C PRO A 158 10.64 -3.84 3.29
N ARG A 159 9.72 -3.00 2.79
CA ARG A 159 8.30 -3.02 3.17
C ARG A 159 7.51 -4.11 2.46
N GLY A 160 8.08 -4.74 1.42
CA GLY A 160 7.36 -5.62 0.52
C GLY A 160 6.53 -4.89 -0.55
N ALA A 161 6.51 -3.56 -0.52
CA ALA A 161 5.83 -2.69 -1.48
C ALA A 161 6.65 -1.42 -1.73
N GLY A 162 6.55 -0.87 -2.95
CA GLY A 162 7.33 0.28 -3.39
C GLY A 162 8.83 -0.02 -3.57
N PHE A 163 9.62 1.04 -3.67
CA PHE A 163 11.07 1.00 -3.88
C PHE A 163 11.80 1.87 -2.87
N THR A 164 13.09 1.61 -2.68
CA THR A 164 13.99 2.64 -2.18
C THR A 164 14.58 3.45 -3.34
N PHE A 165 14.84 4.73 -3.12
CA PHE A 165 15.44 5.60 -4.13
C PHE A 165 16.56 6.46 -3.54
N GLY A 166 17.65 6.58 -4.29
CA GLY A 166 18.84 7.33 -3.90
C GLY A 166 18.76 8.83 -4.18
N GLN A 167 19.81 9.53 -3.72
CA GLN A 167 19.99 10.95 -3.96
C GLN A 167 19.97 11.32 -5.45
N ASP A 168 20.66 10.54 -6.28
CA ASP A 168 20.73 10.72 -7.73
C ASP A 168 19.35 10.72 -8.39
N ILE A 169 18.47 9.81 -7.97
CA ILE A 169 17.09 9.71 -8.46
C ILE A 169 16.29 10.96 -8.11
N SER A 170 16.34 11.38 -6.84
CA SER A 170 15.59 12.58 -6.41
C SER A 170 16.11 13.87 -7.05
N ALA A 171 17.42 13.99 -7.22
CA ALA A 171 18.03 15.15 -7.88
C ALA A 171 17.67 15.20 -9.37
N GLN A 172 17.71 14.06 -10.06
CA GLN A 172 17.29 13.94 -11.45
C GLN A 172 15.82 14.29 -11.62
N PHE A 173 14.94 13.72 -10.80
CA PHE A 173 13.50 13.98 -10.87
C PHE A 173 13.19 15.47 -10.64
N ASN A 174 13.79 16.08 -9.62
CA ASN A 174 13.62 17.51 -9.35
C ASN A 174 14.11 18.37 -10.51
N HIS A 175 15.29 18.09 -11.04
CA HIS A 175 15.86 18.83 -12.16
C HIS A 175 14.99 18.71 -13.42
N HIS A 176 14.56 17.49 -13.75
CA HIS A 176 13.77 17.21 -14.95
C HIS A 176 12.40 17.92 -14.92
N ASN A 177 11.79 17.98 -13.74
CA ASN A 177 10.46 18.56 -13.55
C ASN A 177 10.47 20.03 -13.09
N GLY A 178 11.65 20.67 -13.00
CA GLY A 178 11.78 22.07 -12.55
C GLY A 178 11.40 22.29 -11.09
N LEU A 179 11.48 21.25 -10.26
CA LEU A 179 11.11 21.28 -8.85
C LEU A 179 12.30 21.69 -7.98
N LYS A 180 11.99 22.29 -6.83
CA LYS A 180 12.99 22.61 -5.80
C LYS A 180 13.05 21.53 -4.71
N LEU A 181 11.95 20.80 -4.51
CA LEU A 181 11.77 19.94 -3.35
C LEU A 181 10.73 18.86 -3.59
N ILE A 182 11.02 17.66 -3.09
CA ILE A 182 10.03 16.63 -2.80
C ILE A 182 9.70 16.68 -1.31
N ALA A 183 8.43 16.87 -0.96
CA ALA A 183 7.95 16.83 0.42
C ALA A 183 7.07 15.61 0.65
N ARG A 184 7.44 14.77 1.61
CA ARG A 184 6.81 13.46 1.82
C ARG A 184 6.54 13.14 3.29
N ALA A 185 5.87 12.02 3.57
CA ALA A 185 5.56 11.56 4.93
C ALA A 185 6.01 10.10 5.19
N HIS A 186 5.13 9.23 5.70
CA HIS A 186 5.26 7.76 5.84
C HIS A 186 6.34 7.20 6.79
N GLN A 187 7.54 7.79 6.86
CA GLN A 187 8.61 7.34 7.76
C GLN A 187 8.53 8.07 9.10
N LEU A 188 8.57 7.31 10.20
CA LEU A 188 8.70 7.87 11.54
C LEU A 188 10.02 8.64 11.66
N ILE A 189 9.94 9.91 12.03
CA ILE A 189 11.09 10.76 12.34
C ILE A 189 11.01 11.22 13.79
N MET A 190 12.09 11.04 14.56
CA MET A 190 12.12 11.36 15.99
C MET A 190 11.85 12.84 16.30
N GLU A 191 12.39 13.73 15.48
CA GLU A 191 12.19 15.18 15.60
C GLU A 191 10.95 15.67 14.84
N GLY A 192 10.17 14.76 14.24
CA GLY A 192 9.01 15.10 13.41
C GLY A 192 9.34 15.54 11.98
N TYR A 193 10.59 15.84 11.63
CA TYR A 193 11.00 16.04 10.23
C TYR A 193 12.48 15.71 10.00
N ASN A 194 12.83 15.33 8.78
CA ASN A 194 14.21 15.05 8.36
C ASN A 194 14.47 15.50 6.92
N TRP A 195 15.67 16.03 6.68
CA TRP A 195 16.16 16.35 5.34
C TRP A 195 17.05 15.21 4.83
N SER A 196 16.83 14.78 3.59
CA SER A 196 17.69 13.80 2.92
C SER A 196 18.06 14.27 1.51
N HIS A 197 19.01 13.55 0.88
CA HIS A 197 19.43 13.75 -0.50
C HIS A 197 19.85 15.20 -0.80
N GLU A 198 20.75 15.75 0.02
CA GLU A 198 21.20 17.14 -0.09
C GLU A 198 20.06 18.17 -0.10
N LYS A 199 19.02 17.91 0.71
CA LYS A 199 17.79 18.73 0.83
C LYS A 199 16.89 18.72 -0.41
N ASN A 200 17.06 17.76 -1.31
CA ASN A 200 16.09 17.51 -2.39
C ASN A 200 14.80 16.85 -1.88
N VAL A 201 14.85 16.20 -0.72
CA VAL A 201 13.73 15.49 -0.11
C VAL A 201 13.60 15.91 1.35
N VAL A 202 12.37 16.21 1.78
CA VAL A 202 12.01 16.35 3.19
C VAL A 202 10.96 15.32 3.57
N THR A 203 11.19 14.64 4.69
CA THR A 203 10.20 13.78 5.34
C THR A 203 9.59 14.52 6.51
N ILE A 204 8.27 14.60 6.56
CA ILE A 204 7.49 15.26 7.62
C ILE A 204 6.62 14.21 8.31
N PHE A 205 6.60 14.22 9.63
CA PHE A 205 5.84 13.29 10.45
C PHE A 205 5.09 14.03 11.55
N SER A 206 3.75 13.99 11.48
CA SER A 206 2.89 14.85 12.30
C SER A 206 2.16 14.13 13.46
N ALA A 207 2.58 12.90 13.80
CA ALA A 207 2.01 12.12 14.89
C ALA A 207 2.97 12.02 16.09
N PRO A 208 2.81 12.87 17.14
CA PRO A 208 3.74 12.89 18.26
C PRO A 208 3.52 11.68 19.19
N ASN A 209 4.59 11.17 19.78
CA ASN A 209 4.62 9.92 20.56
C ASN A 209 3.85 8.80 19.86
N TYR A 210 4.28 8.51 18.63
CA TYR A 210 3.64 7.56 17.74
C TYR A 210 3.42 6.19 18.40
N CYS A 211 2.29 5.56 18.07
CA CYS A 211 1.81 4.33 18.72
C CYS A 211 1.80 4.39 20.26
N TYR A 212 1.71 5.59 20.85
CA TYR A 212 1.75 5.87 22.28
C TYR A 212 3.04 5.44 23.00
N ARG A 213 4.11 5.15 22.25
CA ARG A 213 5.34 4.56 22.80
C ARG A 213 6.66 5.01 22.16
N CYS A 214 6.61 5.62 20.98
CA CYS A 214 7.84 5.95 20.24
C CYS A 214 8.58 7.16 20.82
N GLY A 215 7.91 8.05 21.56
CA GLY A 215 8.54 9.21 22.19
C GLY A 215 9.03 10.29 21.22
N ASN A 216 8.68 10.21 19.93
CA ASN A 216 9.03 11.24 18.93
C ASN A 216 8.20 12.52 19.10
N GLN A 217 8.75 13.63 18.64
CA GLN A 217 7.98 14.85 18.35
C GLN A 217 7.26 14.71 17.00
N ALA A 218 6.31 15.60 16.77
CA ALA A 218 5.70 15.82 15.47
C ALA A 218 6.14 17.16 14.89
N ALA A 219 6.03 17.32 13.57
CA ALA A 219 6.22 18.60 12.91
C ALA A 219 5.16 18.87 11.85
N VAL A 220 4.96 20.15 11.55
CA VAL A 220 4.30 20.67 10.35
C VAL A 220 5.29 21.57 9.62
N MET A 221 5.35 21.46 8.29
CA MET A 221 6.07 22.41 7.45
C MET A 221 5.14 23.57 7.09
N GLU A 222 5.50 24.76 7.52
CA GLU A 222 4.82 26.00 7.17
C GLU A 222 5.53 26.64 5.96
N LEU A 223 4.75 27.17 5.03
CA LEU A 223 5.23 27.89 3.85
C LEU A 223 4.67 29.30 3.86
N ASP A 224 5.54 30.30 3.77
CA ASP A 224 5.14 31.70 3.63
C ASP A 224 4.90 32.10 2.16
N GLU A 225 4.43 33.33 1.95
CA GLU A 225 4.18 33.92 0.63
C GLU A 225 5.42 34.01 -0.28
N ASN A 226 6.63 33.88 0.27
CA ASN A 226 7.90 33.92 -0.45
C ASN A 226 8.49 32.51 -0.67
N MET A 227 7.70 31.45 -0.45
CA MET A 227 8.14 30.05 -0.52
C MET A 227 9.25 29.69 0.47
N LYS A 228 9.42 30.48 1.53
CA LYS A 228 10.29 30.13 2.64
C LYS A 228 9.55 29.16 3.54
N TYR A 229 10.26 28.10 3.95
CA TYR A 229 9.71 27.11 4.86
C TYR A 229 10.28 27.23 6.27
N THR A 230 9.43 26.89 7.24
CA THR A 230 9.74 26.74 8.67
C THR A 230 9.11 25.44 9.16
N PHE A 231 9.70 24.81 10.18
CA PHE A 231 9.12 23.62 10.81
C PHE A 231 8.61 23.97 12.19
N LEU A 232 7.32 23.75 12.41
CA LEU A 232 6.68 23.90 13.71
C LEU A 232 6.62 22.52 14.37
N GLN A 233 7.54 22.28 15.30
CA GLN A 233 7.60 21.03 16.06
C GLN A 233 6.69 21.09 17.28
N PHE A 234 6.10 19.95 17.65
CA PHE A 234 5.20 19.86 18.79
C PHE A 234 5.16 18.49 19.44
N ASP A 235 4.94 18.51 20.75
CA ASP A 235 4.81 17.35 21.61
C ASP A 235 3.38 16.79 21.63
N PRO A 236 3.15 15.58 22.19
CA PRO A 236 1.81 15.06 22.35
C PRO A 236 0.93 16.00 23.16
N ALA A 237 -0.34 16.12 22.76
CA ALA A 237 -1.31 16.88 23.53
C ALA A 237 -1.40 16.31 24.96
N PRO A 238 -1.54 17.17 26.00
CA PRO A 238 -1.70 16.72 27.38
C PRO A 238 -2.83 15.70 27.49
N ARG A 239 -2.61 14.62 28.23
CA ARG A 239 -3.66 13.59 28.43
C ARG A 239 -4.82 14.23 29.20
N ARG A 240 -6.07 13.91 28.81
CA ARG A 240 -7.24 14.30 29.62
C ARG A 240 -7.10 13.65 31.00
N GLY A 241 -6.91 14.46 32.04
CA GLY A 241 -6.66 14.00 33.41
C GLY A 241 -5.18 13.93 33.81
N ASP A 242 -4.27 14.51 33.03
CA ASP A 242 -2.86 14.66 33.41
C ASP A 242 -2.71 15.74 34.53
N PRO A 243 -2.30 15.38 35.76
CA PRO A 243 -2.18 16.30 36.90
C PRO A 243 -0.90 17.14 36.87
N THR A 244 -0.28 17.33 35.72
CA THR A 244 0.90 18.20 35.58
C THR A 244 0.56 19.70 35.77
N THR A 245 -0.72 20.04 35.97
CA THR A 245 -1.11 21.17 36.83
C THR A 245 -1.35 20.69 38.27
N VAL A 246 -0.26 20.66 39.06
CA VAL A 246 -0.18 20.48 40.53
C VAL A 246 -1.28 19.64 41.20
N ASP A 247 -1.02 18.34 41.40
CA ASP A 247 -1.57 17.57 42.52
C ASP A 247 -0.61 16.44 42.98
N ALA A 248 -0.68 16.11 44.27
CA ALA A 248 0.28 15.32 45.06
C ALA A 248 0.64 13.91 44.48
N PRO A 249 1.82 13.35 44.81
CA PRO A 249 2.26 12.05 44.28
C PRO A 249 1.30 10.90 44.65
N LEU A 250 1.04 10.04 43.66
CA LEU A 250 0.23 8.82 43.76
C LEU A 250 0.67 7.93 44.94
N SER A 251 -0.29 7.33 45.62
CA SER A 251 -0.02 6.43 46.73
C SER A 251 0.66 5.14 46.24
N LYS A 252 1.49 4.52 47.09
CA LYS A 252 2.14 3.23 46.79
C LYS A 252 1.15 2.11 46.42
N ARG A 253 -0.12 2.25 46.81
CA ARG A 253 -1.17 1.29 46.49
C ARG A 253 -1.61 1.41 45.04
N GLU A 254 -1.78 2.63 44.54
CA GLU A 254 -2.16 2.91 43.15
C GLU A 254 -1.05 2.52 42.17
N GLN A 255 0.21 2.77 42.54
CA GLN A 255 1.37 2.34 41.75
C GLN A 255 1.41 0.81 41.57
N LYS A 256 1.16 0.08 42.65
CA LYS A 256 1.17 -1.40 42.64
C LYS A 256 -0.01 -1.99 41.86
N GLU A 257 -1.14 -1.29 41.80
CA GLU A 257 -2.32 -1.69 41.04
C GLU A 257 -2.12 -1.46 39.53
N ILE A 258 -1.46 -0.35 39.16
CA ILE A 258 -1.03 -0.08 37.78
C ILE A 258 0.01 -1.11 37.31
N GLU A 259 1.03 -1.43 38.11
CA GLU A 259 2.02 -2.46 37.76
C GLU A 259 1.37 -3.83 37.53
N ARG A 260 0.35 -4.17 38.34
CA ARG A 260 -0.40 -5.42 38.20
C ARG A 260 -1.26 -5.44 36.93
N GLU A 261 -1.87 -4.33 36.54
CA GLU A 261 -2.63 -4.23 35.27
C GLU A 261 -1.69 -4.26 34.05
N ILE A 262 -0.52 -3.62 34.13
CA ILE A 262 0.53 -3.67 33.09
C ILE A 262 1.01 -5.12 32.90
N GLY A 263 1.25 -5.86 33.98
CA GLY A 263 1.65 -7.27 33.90
C GLY A 263 0.62 -8.16 33.19
N LYS A 264 -0.68 -7.97 33.46
CA LYS A 264 -1.76 -8.69 32.76
C LYS A 264 -1.85 -8.34 31.28
N LEU A 265 -1.60 -7.07 30.93
CA LEU A 265 -1.60 -6.61 29.53
C LEU A 265 -0.40 -7.16 28.76
N GLN A 266 0.75 -7.36 29.42
CA GLN A 266 1.93 -7.98 28.84
C GLN A 266 1.74 -9.48 28.57
N GLU A 267 1.13 -10.23 29.50
CA GLU A 267 0.76 -11.65 29.29
C GLU A 267 -0.21 -11.84 28.11
N ASN A 268 -1.19 -10.94 27.94
CA ASN A 268 -2.11 -10.99 26.80
C ASN A 268 -1.43 -10.67 25.46
N ASN A 269 -0.35 -9.89 25.48
CA ASN A 269 0.38 -9.51 24.26
C ASN A 269 1.30 -10.64 23.78
N GLU A 270 1.88 -11.44 24.70
CA GLU A 270 2.64 -12.64 24.35
C GLU A 270 1.75 -13.71 23.70
N LEU A 271 0.50 -13.86 24.16
CA LEU A 271 -0.51 -14.71 23.52
C LEU A 271 -0.91 -14.22 22.11
N GLN A 272 -1.00 -12.91 21.89
CA GLN A 272 -1.29 -12.32 20.58
C GLN A 272 -0.11 -12.49 19.60
N VAL A 273 1.13 -12.35 20.07
CA VAL A 273 2.34 -12.62 19.27
C VAL A 273 2.45 -14.10 18.93
N ALA A 274 2.14 -15.00 19.86
CA ALA A 274 2.12 -16.44 19.59
C ALA A 274 1.04 -16.84 18.57
N ILE A 275 -0.15 -16.22 18.62
CA ILE A 275 -1.22 -16.42 17.62
C ILE A 275 -0.79 -15.88 16.25
N PHE A 276 -0.08 -14.74 16.20
CA PHE A 276 0.46 -14.19 14.95
C PHE A 276 1.53 -15.09 14.33
N ASP A 277 2.43 -15.66 15.14
CA ASP A 277 3.42 -16.64 14.69
C ASP A 277 2.77 -17.95 14.22
N GLU A 278 1.71 -18.41 14.90
CA GLU A 278 0.94 -19.59 14.49
C GLU A 278 0.17 -19.34 13.18
N GLN A 279 -0.42 -18.16 12.99
CA GLN A 279 -1.07 -17.76 11.74
C GLN A 279 -0.08 -17.61 10.58
N THR A 280 1.13 -17.10 10.85
CA THR A 280 2.21 -16.99 9.87
C THR A 280 2.72 -18.37 9.46
N ASN A 281 2.83 -19.31 10.40
CA ASN A 281 3.15 -20.71 10.11
C ASN A 281 2.01 -21.42 9.36
N LEU A 282 0.74 -21.12 9.65
CA LEU A 282 -0.40 -21.64 8.90
C LEU A 282 -0.41 -21.14 7.45
N ARG A 283 -0.09 -19.86 7.21
CA ARG A 283 0.05 -19.28 5.86
C ARG A 283 1.16 -19.97 5.07
N LYS A 284 2.34 -20.17 5.67
CA LYS A 284 3.44 -20.92 5.03
C LYS A 284 3.05 -22.37 4.71
N ASN A 285 2.23 -23.01 5.55
CA ASN A 285 1.74 -24.37 5.32
C ASN A 285 0.69 -24.42 4.19
N LEU A 286 -0.15 -23.38 4.06
CA LEU A 286 -1.11 -23.20 2.97
C LEU A 286 -0.42 -22.92 1.64
N GLU A 287 0.63 -22.08 1.63
CA GLU A 287 1.45 -21.82 0.44
C GLU A 287 2.14 -23.08 -0.07
N TRP A 288 2.69 -23.90 0.82
CA TRP A 288 3.32 -25.17 0.43
C TRP A 288 2.31 -26.17 -0.16
N ARG A 289 1.08 -26.19 0.37
CA ARG A 289 -0.02 -27.01 -0.18
C ARG A 289 -0.52 -26.48 -1.52
N LEU A 290 -0.59 -25.17 -1.70
CA LEU A 290 -0.94 -24.54 -2.99
C LEU A 290 0.12 -24.81 -4.05
N GLU A 291 1.41 -24.78 -3.69
CA GLU A 291 2.49 -25.12 -4.61
C GLU A 291 2.51 -26.62 -4.96
N ALA A 292 2.24 -27.50 -3.98
CA ALA A 292 2.07 -28.92 -4.23
C ALA A 292 0.85 -29.22 -5.13
N MET A 293 -0.26 -28.49 -4.95
CA MET A 293 -1.43 -28.58 -5.83
C MET A 293 -1.12 -28.08 -7.25
N ARG A 294 -0.34 -27.00 -7.40
CA ARG A 294 0.13 -26.51 -8.71
C ARG A 294 1.02 -27.53 -9.42
N GLN A 295 1.95 -28.17 -8.71
CA GLN A 295 2.77 -29.23 -9.29
C GLN A 295 1.93 -30.46 -9.70
N LEU A 296 0.94 -30.85 -8.90
CA LEU A 296 -0.01 -31.91 -9.26
C LEU A 296 -0.84 -31.57 -10.50
N MET A 297 -1.30 -30.33 -10.61
CA MET A 297 -2.04 -29.85 -11.78
C MET A 297 -1.16 -29.84 -13.03
N ASN A 298 0.08 -29.36 -12.95
CA ASN A 298 1.02 -29.35 -14.07
C ASN A 298 1.39 -30.78 -14.52
N ASN A 299 1.55 -31.71 -13.58
CA ASN A 299 1.79 -33.12 -13.91
C ASN A 299 0.57 -33.77 -14.58
N MET A 300 -0.64 -33.41 -14.13
CA MET A 300 -1.88 -33.90 -14.73
C MET A 300 -2.09 -33.32 -16.14
N GLU A 301 -1.72 -32.06 -16.35
CA GLU A 301 -1.75 -31.41 -17.67
C GLU A 301 -0.76 -32.07 -18.65
N ALA A 302 0.47 -32.34 -18.21
CA ALA A 302 1.45 -33.07 -19.01
C ALA A 302 1.01 -34.51 -19.35
N GLU A 303 0.32 -35.20 -18.43
CA GLU A 303 -0.21 -36.54 -18.68
C GLU A 303 -1.41 -36.51 -19.64
N LEU A 304 -2.25 -35.47 -19.56
CA LEU A 304 -3.35 -35.24 -20.51
C LEU A 304 -2.82 -34.90 -21.91
N GLU A 305 -1.74 -34.13 -22.02
CA GLU A 305 -1.04 -33.89 -23.30
C GLU A 305 -0.48 -35.18 -23.89
N ARG A 306 0.15 -36.04 -23.07
CA ARG A 306 0.60 -37.37 -23.50
C ARG A 306 -0.54 -38.27 -23.97
N ILE A 307 -1.64 -38.30 -23.23
CA ILE A 307 -2.83 -39.08 -23.61
C ILE A 307 -3.42 -38.54 -24.92
N ALA A 308 -3.41 -37.22 -25.12
CA ALA A 308 -3.85 -36.59 -26.36
C ALA A 308 -2.93 -36.92 -27.54
N GLU A 309 -1.61 -36.96 -27.34
CA GLU A 309 -0.64 -37.41 -28.36
C GLU A 309 -0.83 -38.90 -28.71
N ASP A 310 -1.00 -39.76 -27.71
CA ASP A 310 -1.27 -41.19 -27.91
C ASP A 310 -2.60 -41.41 -28.64
N TYR A 311 -3.65 -40.64 -28.32
CA TYR A 311 -4.91 -40.65 -29.05
C TYR A 311 -4.75 -40.17 -30.49
N SER A 312 -3.97 -39.11 -30.72
CA SER A 312 -3.68 -38.61 -32.07
C SER A 312 -2.88 -39.61 -32.90
N GLN A 313 -1.96 -40.37 -32.28
CA GLN A 313 -1.24 -41.47 -32.94
C GLN A 313 -2.16 -42.66 -33.22
N LEU A 314 -3.07 -43.00 -32.31
CA LEU A 314 -4.07 -44.05 -32.51
C LEU A 314 -5.05 -43.68 -33.63
N GLU A 315 -5.56 -42.44 -33.68
CA GLU A 315 -6.38 -41.95 -34.80
C GLU A 315 -5.61 -41.92 -36.11
N GLY A 316 -4.34 -41.48 -36.11
CA GLY A 316 -3.46 -41.51 -37.28
C GLY A 316 -3.21 -42.94 -37.79
N ASN A 317 -3.01 -43.90 -36.89
CA ASN A 317 -2.88 -45.31 -37.22
C ASN A 317 -4.21 -45.90 -37.73
N HIS A 318 -5.34 -45.48 -37.16
CA HIS A 318 -6.67 -45.92 -37.59
C HIS A 318 -7.05 -45.34 -38.96
N LEU A 319 -6.65 -44.10 -39.27
CA LEU A 319 -6.77 -43.47 -40.58
C LEU A 319 -5.87 -44.15 -41.62
N ASN A 320 -4.65 -44.56 -41.24
CA ASN A 320 -3.75 -45.35 -42.10
C ASN A 320 -4.31 -46.75 -42.39
N GLU A 321 -4.88 -47.43 -41.39
CA GLU A 321 -5.56 -48.72 -41.58
C GLU A 321 -6.82 -48.55 -42.45
N LEU A 322 -7.62 -47.50 -42.26
CA LEU A 322 -8.77 -47.18 -43.13
C LEU A 322 -8.34 -46.82 -44.57
N SER A 323 -7.19 -46.17 -44.74
CA SER A 323 -6.57 -45.93 -46.07
C SER A 323 -6.18 -47.25 -46.72
N LYS A 324 -5.52 -48.16 -45.99
CA LYS A 324 -5.15 -49.49 -46.49
C LYS A 324 -6.37 -50.34 -46.84
N VAL A 325 -7.44 -50.28 -46.03
CA VAL A 325 -8.71 -50.96 -46.32
C VAL A 325 -9.38 -50.37 -47.55
N ARG A 326 -9.38 -49.04 -47.73
CA ARG A 326 -9.88 -48.37 -48.95
C ARG A 326 -9.05 -48.71 -50.19
N ASP A 327 -7.72 -48.80 -50.08
CA ASP A 327 -6.84 -49.19 -51.18
C ASP A 327 -6.98 -50.67 -51.54
N MET A 328 -7.24 -51.53 -50.53
CA MET A 328 -7.54 -52.95 -50.72
C MET A 328 -8.93 -53.16 -51.35
N GLN A 329 -9.92 -52.33 -51.00
CA GLN A 329 -11.23 -52.30 -51.66
C GLN A 329 -11.13 -51.80 -53.10
N ARG A 330 -10.33 -50.76 -53.38
CA ARG A 330 -10.05 -50.30 -54.76
C ARG A 330 -9.28 -51.33 -55.58
N LYS A 331 -8.34 -52.07 -54.99
CA LYS A 331 -7.65 -53.19 -55.67
C LYS A 331 -8.59 -54.36 -55.94
N ASN A 332 -9.50 -54.68 -55.01
CA ASN A 332 -10.51 -55.73 -55.21
C ASN A 332 -11.60 -55.34 -56.23
N GLU A 333 -11.93 -54.05 -56.38
CA GLU A 333 -12.76 -53.53 -57.47
C GLU A 333 -12.00 -53.55 -58.82
N ALA A 334 -10.70 -53.23 -58.82
CA ALA A 334 -9.85 -53.27 -60.01
C ALA A 334 -9.51 -54.70 -60.49
N GLU A 335 -9.61 -55.71 -59.63
CA GLU A 335 -9.45 -57.13 -59.98
C GLU A 335 -10.77 -57.83 -60.35
N ARG A 336 -11.94 -57.21 -60.11
CA ARG A 336 -13.26 -57.79 -60.45
C ARG A 336 -13.81 -57.42 -61.82
N GLU A 337 -13.34 -56.36 -62.47
CA GLU A 337 -13.78 -56.03 -63.83
C GLU A 337 -12.58 -55.69 -64.72
N GLY A 338 -12.11 -56.71 -65.44
CA GLY A 338 -11.17 -56.54 -66.53
C GLY A 338 -11.78 -55.73 -67.68
N ILE A 339 -10.89 -55.02 -68.39
CA ILE A 339 -11.07 -54.32 -69.66
C ILE A 339 -11.27 -52.79 -69.55
N ILE A 340 -10.12 -52.13 -69.36
CA ILE A 340 -9.52 -51.11 -70.24
C ILE A 340 -10.35 -50.68 -71.46
N LYS A 341 -10.66 -49.37 -71.55
CA LYS A 341 -10.77 -48.59 -72.82
C LYS A 341 -10.28 -47.16 -72.55
N VAL A 342 -9.01 -46.85 -72.81
CA VAL A 342 -8.51 -46.17 -74.03
C VAL A 342 -9.56 -45.38 -74.82
N ARG A 343 -9.75 -44.10 -74.50
CA ARG A 343 -9.18 -42.97 -75.26
C ARG A 343 -9.30 -41.67 -74.47
#